data_AF-A0A935M5W7-F1
#
_entry.id   AF-A0A935M5W7-F1
#
_cell.length_a   1.000
_cell.length_b   1.000
_cell.length_c   1.000
_cell.angle_alpha   90.00
_cell.angle_beta   90.00
_cell.angle_gamma   90.00
#
_symmetry.space_group_name_H-M   'P 1'
#
loop_
_entity.id
_entity.type
_entity.pdbx_description
1 polymer ?
#
loop_
_entity_poly.entity_id
_entity_poly.type
_entity_poly.pdbx_seq_one_letter_code
_entity_poly.pdbx_strand_id
1 'polypeptide(L)'
;MVTLVMLPVLLRLVDRVDKNVIYYTGIPLSILAMIVIAFYPSGTIVWPVYVLAGIFAIGLAAAQVMIWVMFPDVVDDGEIAQGARNAGSFSGVMVLVRTMASALATFAVGWVLEFTGYQHARHGEARLAQPESALWGIRLTMLITVVVLMGLAWFLARGYTLNRARVLQLSVDLERARAARHTVAPEHAAHHGSHEPGEHEAGEHEPDQPHI
;
A
#
# COMPACT_ATOMS: atom_id res chain seq x y z
N MET A 1 -12.07 11.47 -9.17
CA MET A 1 -12.43 11.67 -10.60
C MET A 1 -11.21 11.67 -11.50
N VAL A 2 -10.19 12.52 -11.29
CA VAL A 2 -8.94 12.51 -12.10
C VAL A 2 -8.22 11.15 -12.07
N THR A 3 -8.10 10.52 -10.90
CA THR A 3 -7.44 9.21 -10.75
C THR A 3 -8.13 8.09 -11.52
N LEU A 4 -9.46 8.17 -11.70
CA LEU A 4 -10.24 7.15 -12.40
C LEU A 4 -9.97 7.19 -13.92
N VAL A 5 -9.83 8.41 -14.46
CA VAL A 5 -9.52 8.64 -15.88
C VAL A 5 -8.05 8.34 -16.20
N MET A 6 -7.16 8.52 -15.22
CA MET A 6 -5.72 8.33 -15.39
C MET A 6 -5.26 6.88 -15.19
N LEU A 7 -6.11 6.04 -14.60
CA LEU A 7 -5.85 4.62 -14.33
C LEU A 7 -5.38 3.81 -15.57
N PRO A 8 -6.04 3.87 -16.76
CA PRO A 8 -5.58 3.12 -17.92
C PRO A 8 -4.22 3.59 -18.46
N VAL A 9 -3.87 4.87 -18.26
CA VAL A 9 -2.59 5.45 -18.68
C VAL A 9 -1.48 5.06 -17.70
N LEU A 10 -1.77 5.08 -16.40
CA LEU A 10 -0.85 4.63 -15.35
C LEU A 10 -0.55 3.13 -15.46
N LEU A 11 -1.56 2.28 -15.71
CA LEU A 11 -1.34 0.84 -15.88
C LEU A 11 -0.45 0.55 -17.11
N ARG A 12 -0.71 1.23 -18.25
CA ARG A 12 0.15 1.13 -19.44
C ARG A 12 1.59 1.62 -19.20
N LEU A 13 1.78 2.63 -18.36
CA LEU A 13 3.10 3.16 -18.03
C LEU A 13 3.84 2.24 -17.05
N VAL A 14 3.13 1.64 -16.10
CA VAL A 14 3.67 0.67 -15.13
C VAL A 14 4.09 -0.63 -15.81
N ASP A 15 3.37 -1.07 -16.85
CA ASP A 15 3.72 -2.28 -17.61
C ASP A 15 4.95 -2.11 -18.52
N ARG A 16 5.33 -0.87 -18.84
CA ARG A 16 6.41 -0.55 -19.79
C ARG A 16 7.67 0.03 -19.16
N VAL A 17 7.61 0.48 -17.90
CA VAL A 17 8.71 1.21 -17.25
C VAL A 17 9.09 0.49 -15.95
N ASP A 18 10.39 0.27 -15.77
CA ASP A 18 10.91 -0.37 -14.56
C ASP A 18 10.46 0.38 -13.29
N LYS A 19 10.03 -0.41 -12.29
CA LYS A 19 9.52 0.07 -11.00
C LYS A 19 10.41 1.17 -10.37
N ASN A 20 11.73 1.02 -10.53
CA ASN A 20 12.73 1.95 -10.00
C ASN A 20 12.78 3.27 -10.78
N VAL A 21 12.61 3.25 -12.11
CA VAL A 21 12.65 4.46 -12.95
C VAL A 21 11.46 5.37 -12.63
N ILE A 22 10.27 4.78 -12.44
CA ILE A 22 9.06 5.52 -12.05
C ILE A 22 9.26 6.23 -10.71
N TYR A 23 9.88 5.56 -9.73
CA TYR A 23 10.10 6.13 -8.40
C TYR A 23 11.15 7.25 -8.40
N TYR A 24 12.26 7.02 -9.10
CA TYR A 24 13.36 7.97 -9.18
C TYR A 24 13.04 9.23 -10.00
N THR A 25 12.17 9.12 -11.01
CA THR A 25 11.80 10.27 -11.87
C THR A 25 10.49 10.91 -11.44
N GLY A 26 9.51 10.12 -10.99
CA GLY A 26 8.16 10.60 -10.65
C GLY A 26 8.12 11.41 -9.36
N ILE A 27 8.86 11.00 -8.32
CA ILE A 27 8.87 11.72 -7.05
C ILE A 27 9.47 13.14 -7.16
N PRO A 28 10.67 13.35 -7.73
CA PRO A 28 11.19 14.70 -7.88
C PRO A 28 10.30 15.56 -8.79
N LEU A 29 9.67 14.97 -9.82
CA LEU A 29 8.71 15.67 -10.67
C LEU A 29 7.47 16.14 -9.89
N SER A 30 6.92 15.30 -9.00
CA SER A 30 5.78 15.68 -8.17
C SER A 30 6.15 16.70 -7.09
N ILE A 31 7.35 16.61 -6.50
CA ILE A 31 7.85 17.63 -5.58
C ILE A 31 7.97 18.97 -6.30
N LEU A 32 8.55 19.00 -7.51
CA LEU A 32 8.64 20.20 -8.32
C LEU A 32 7.27 20.77 -8.67
N ALA A 33 6.32 19.92 -9.09
CA ALA A 33 4.95 20.34 -9.37
C ALA A 33 4.29 20.98 -8.14
N MET A 34 4.49 20.41 -6.94
CA MET A 34 3.94 20.97 -5.70
C MET A 34 4.59 22.31 -5.33
N ILE A 35 5.91 22.46 -5.51
CA ILE A 35 6.61 23.74 -5.32
C ILE A 35 5.99 24.81 -6.24
N VAL A 36 5.82 24.50 -7.52
CA VAL A 36 5.26 25.47 -8.49
C VAL A 36 3.80 25.81 -8.15
N ILE A 37 3.00 24.85 -7.67
CA ILE A 37 1.62 25.11 -7.19
C ILE A 37 1.62 26.02 -5.96
N ALA A 38 2.53 25.80 -5.00
CA ALA A 38 2.57 26.57 -3.75
C ALA A 38 2.88 28.06 -3.98
N PHE A 39 3.74 28.37 -4.97
CA PHE A 39 4.11 29.74 -5.34
C PHE A 39 3.22 30.34 -6.45
N TYR A 40 2.22 29.61 -6.95
CA TYR A 40 1.36 30.11 -8.01
C TYR A 40 0.51 31.30 -7.52
N PRO A 41 0.49 32.45 -8.23
CA PRO A 41 -0.23 33.63 -7.77
C PRO A 41 -1.75 33.38 -7.72
N SER A 42 -2.38 33.76 -6.61
CA SER A 42 -3.83 33.73 -6.45
C SER A 42 -4.47 34.82 -7.30
N GLY A 43 -5.28 34.44 -8.30
CA GLY A 43 -5.98 35.37 -9.21
C GLY A 43 -5.62 35.21 -10.69
N THR A 44 -4.65 34.38 -11.02
CA THR A 44 -4.24 34.08 -12.41
C THR A 44 -5.10 32.99 -13.06
N ILE A 45 -4.86 32.70 -14.34
CA ILE A 45 -5.51 31.63 -15.10
C ILE A 45 -5.47 30.32 -14.29
N VAL A 46 -6.62 29.67 -14.11
CA VAL A 46 -6.78 28.49 -13.24
C VAL A 46 -6.36 27.19 -13.93
N TRP A 47 -6.45 27.13 -15.26
CA TRP A 47 -6.16 25.92 -16.04
C TRP A 47 -4.76 25.30 -15.80
N PRO A 48 -3.65 26.08 -15.76
CA PRO A 48 -2.32 25.54 -15.47
C PRO A 48 -2.24 24.81 -14.13
N VAL A 49 -2.95 25.29 -13.10
CA VAL A 49 -2.95 24.66 -11.78
C VAL A 49 -3.54 23.26 -11.83
N TYR A 50 -4.59 23.04 -12.63
CA TYR A 50 -5.18 21.71 -12.83
C TYR A 50 -4.22 20.74 -13.53
N VAL A 51 -3.45 21.23 -14.51
CA VAL A 51 -2.43 20.41 -15.19
C VAL A 51 -1.32 20.02 -14.21
N LEU A 52 -0.80 20.97 -13.44
CA LEU A 52 0.23 20.71 -12.43
C LEU A 52 -0.29 19.77 -11.33
N ALA A 53 -1.54 19.95 -10.88
CA ALA A 53 -2.17 19.06 -9.92
C ALA A 53 -2.32 17.64 -10.49
N GLY A 54 -2.57 17.51 -11.80
CA GLY A 54 -2.53 16.24 -12.51
C GLY A 54 -1.15 15.57 -12.43
N ILE A 55 -0.08 16.31 -12.74
CA ILE A 55 1.31 15.80 -12.67
C ILE A 55 1.66 15.37 -11.24
N PHE A 56 1.30 16.18 -10.24
CA PHE A 56 1.44 15.82 -8.83
C PHE A 56 0.70 14.52 -8.49
N ALA A 57 -0.55 14.39 -8.94
CA ALA A 57 -1.38 13.21 -8.69
C ALA A 57 -0.81 11.95 -9.34
N ILE A 58 -0.15 12.04 -10.51
CA ILE A 58 0.51 10.90 -11.15
C ILE A 58 1.61 10.33 -10.26
N GLY A 59 2.53 11.17 -9.76
CA GLY A 59 3.63 10.64 -8.95
C GLY A 59 3.17 10.18 -7.57
N LEU A 60 2.13 10.80 -6.99
CA LEU A 60 1.49 10.28 -5.78
C LEU A 60 0.86 8.90 -6.03
N ALA A 61 0.14 8.73 -7.14
CA ALA A 61 -0.45 7.45 -7.52
C ALA A 61 0.62 6.38 -7.78
N ALA A 62 1.71 6.74 -8.46
CA ALA A 62 2.83 5.85 -8.72
C ALA A 62 3.49 5.37 -7.42
N ALA A 63 3.74 6.28 -6.46
CA ALA A 63 4.28 5.92 -5.15
C ALA A 63 3.33 4.99 -4.38
N GLN A 64 2.02 5.25 -4.44
CA GLN A 64 1.02 4.40 -3.79
C GLN A 64 0.97 3.00 -4.40
N VAL A 65 0.93 2.88 -5.72
CA VAL A 65 0.92 1.57 -6.42
C VAL A 65 2.19 0.79 -6.09
N MET A 66 3.33 1.46 -6.05
CA MET A 66 4.62 0.82 -5.77
C MET A 66 4.63 0.09 -4.42
N ILE A 67 4.04 0.69 -3.39
CA ILE A 67 3.96 0.09 -2.06
C ILE A 67 3.27 -1.29 -2.12
N TRP A 68 2.18 -1.41 -2.88
CA TRP A 68 1.45 -2.68 -3.04
C TRP A 68 2.22 -3.69 -3.89
N VAL A 69 2.97 -3.19 -4.87
CA VAL A 69 3.77 -4.01 -5.77
C VAL A 69 5.04 -4.55 -5.10
N MET A 70 5.62 -3.82 -4.16
CA MET A 70 6.78 -4.23 -3.37
C MET A 70 6.41 -5.12 -2.18
N PHE A 71 5.18 -5.04 -1.69
CA PHE A 71 4.71 -5.84 -0.55
C PHE A 71 4.91 -7.37 -0.73
N PRO A 72 4.48 -8.01 -1.84
CA PRO A 72 4.71 -9.44 -2.03
C PRO A 72 6.20 -9.78 -2.10
N ASP A 73 7.02 -8.93 -2.75
CA ASP A 73 8.48 -9.13 -2.86
C ASP A 73 9.14 -9.25 -1.46
N VAL A 74 8.68 -8.45 -0.49
CA VAL A 74 9.17 -8.49 0.91
C VAL A 74 8.66 -9.71 1.67
N VAL A 75 7.40 -10.11 1.45
CA VAL A 75 6.83 -11.31 2.07
C VAL A 75 7.56 -12.57 1.59
N ASP A 76 7.88 -12.62 0.30
CA ASP A 76 8.60 -13.69 -0.36
C ASP A 76 10.05 -13.81 0.14
N ASP A 77 10.74 -12.68 0.36
CA ASP A 77 12.09 -12.64 0.96
C ASP A 77 12.06 -13.14 2.43
N GLY A 78 11.05 -12.72 3.18
CA GLY A 78 10.80 -13.21 4.53
C GLY A 78 10.50 -14.72 4.60
N GLU A 79 9.77 -15.26 3.61
CA GLU A 79 9.47 -16.69 3.51
C GLU A 79 10.74 -17.52 3.30
N ILE A 80 11.70 -17.06 2.49
CA ILE A 80 13.00 -17.73 2.29
C ILE A 80 13.82 -17.70 3.59
N ALA A 81 13.89 -16.55 4.26
CA ALA A 81 14.69 -16.40 5.48
C ALA A 81 14.13 -17.19 6.68
N GLN A 82 12.81 -17.27 6.81
CA GLN A 82 12.13 -17.86 7.97
C GLN A 82 11.58 -19.28 7.70
N GLY A 83 11.51 -19.71 6.44
CA GLY A 83 10.96 -21.00 6.05
C GLY A 83 9.45 -21.18 6.28
N ALA A 84 8.72 -20.10 6.63
CA ALA A 84 7.29 -20.09 6.90
C ALA A 84 6.64 -18.84 6.28
N ARG A 85 5.47 -19.00 5.67
CA ARG A 85 4.76 -17.90 4.99
C ARG A 85 3.90 -17.11 5.98
N ASN A 86 4.45 -16.03 6.52
CA ASN A 86 3.79 -15.17 7.52
C ASN A 86 3.08 -13.94 6.90
N ALA A 87 2.45 -14.09 5.73
CA ALA A 87 1.89 -12.97 4.96
C ALA A 87 0.86 -12.12 5.73
N GLY A 88 0.07 -12.75 6.62
CA GLY A 88 -0.96 -12.09 7.44
C GLY A 88 -0.38 -11.14 8.50
N SER A 89 0.73 -11.52 9.13
CA SER A 89 1.40 -10.67 10.13
C SER A 89 2.04 -9.45 9.48
N PHE A 90 2.69 -9.64 8.31
CA PHE A 90 3.29 -8.53 7.56
C PHE A 90 2.23 -7.53 7.06
N SER A 91 1.10 -8.00 6.54
CA SER A 91 0.03 -7.11 6.07
C SER A 91 -0.64 -6.39 7.24
N GLY A 92 -0.83 -7.06 8.38
CA GLY A 92 -1.37 -6.47 9.60
C GLY A 92 -0.51 -5.31 10.12
N VAL A 93 0.80 -5.52 10.24
CA VAL A 93 1.74 -4.46 10.67
C VAL A 93 1.77 -3.32 9.66
N MET A 94 1.80 -3.61 8.36
CA MET A 94 1.77 -2.59 7.31
C MET A 94 0.53 -1.69 7.41
N VAL A 95 -0.65 -2.28 7.58
CA VAL A 95 -1.90 -1.52 7.69
C VAL A 95 -1.94 -0.73 8.99
N LEU A 96 -1.50 -1.30 10.11
CA LEU A 96 -1.43 -0.62 11.41
C LEU A 96 -0.55 0.62 11.33
N VAL A 97 0.67 0.49 10.80
CA VAL A 97 1.60 1.61 10.63
C VAL A 97 0.97 2.67 9.72
N ARG A 98 0.31 2.25 8.63
CA ARG A 98 -0.36 3.18 7.70
C ARG A 98 -1.48 3.98 8.36
N THR A 99 -2.35 3.33 9.13
CA THR A 99 -3.48 4.01 9.78
C THR A 99 -3.00 4.92 10.90
N MET A 100 -2.00 4.50 11.69
CA MET A 100 -1.36 5.35 12.69
C MET A 100 -0.73 6.61 12.06
N ALA A 101 0.03 6.44 10.97
CA ALA A 101 0.63 7.56 10.26
C ALA A 101 -0.45 8.51 9.69
N SER A 102 -1.54 7.97 9.16
CA SER A 102 -2.66 8.76 8.63
C SER A 102 -3.38 9.55 9.73
N ALA A 103 -3.59 8.93 10.91
CA ALA A 103 -4.19 9.58 12.06
C ALA A 103 -3.31 10.72 12.58
N LEU A 104 -2.00 10.47 12.71
CA LEU A 104 -1.04 11.48 13.16
C LEU A 104 -0.92 12.65 12.18
N ALA A 105 -0.92 12.37 10.88
CA ALA A 105 -0.93 13.40 9.84
C ALA A 105 -2.20 14.26 9.90
N THR A 106 -3.37 13.64 10.05
CA THR A 106 -4.64 14.35 10.16
C THR A 106 -4.69 15.23 11.41
N PHE A 107 -4.19 14.72 12.54
CA PHE A 107 -4.10 15.47 13.79
C PHE A 107 -3.19 16.69 13.65
N ALA A 108 -2.00 16.52 13.04
CA ALA A 108 -1.05 17.61 12.81
C ALA A 108 -1.65 18.71 11.92
N VAL A 109 -2.36 18.34 10.85
CA VAL A 109 -3.06 19.30 9.97
C VAL A 109 -4.12 20.09 10.75
N GLY A 110 -4.88 19.42 11.63
CA GLY A 110 -5.88 20.07 12.48
C GLY A 110 -5.27 21.16 13.37
N TRP A 111 -4.14 20.87 14.02
CA TRP A 111 -3.39 21.85 14.81
C TRP A 111 -2.93 23.04 13.99
N VAL A 112 -2.39 22.81 12.79
CA VAL A 112 -1.93 23.93 11.95
C VAL A 112 -3.11 24.82 11.51
N LEU A 113 -4.26 24.24 11.23
CA LEU A 113 -5.47 25.02 10.87
C LEU A 113 -5.94 25.90 12.04
N GLU A 114 -5.89 25.38 13.27
CA GLU A 114 -6.23 26.15 14.48
C GLU A 114 -5.26 27.33 14.69
N PHE A 115 -3.96 27.09 14.59
CA PHE A 115 -2.94 28.14 14.73
C PHE A 115 -2.96 29.19 13.61
N THR A 116 -3.37 28.81 12.40
CA THR A 116 -3.39 29.73 11.25
C THR A 116 -4.64 30.61 11.20
N GLY A 117 -5.57 30.43 12.16
CA GLY A 117 -6.82 31.19 12.24
C GLY A 117 -7.80 30.84 11.13
N TYR A 118 -7.79 29.59 10.66
CA TYR A 118 -8.68 29.12 9.61
C TYR A 118 -10.15 29.29 10.03
N GLN A 119 -10.91 30.06 9.25
CA GLN A 119 -12.34 30.26 9.47
C GLN A 119 -13.14 29.20 8.71
N HIS A 120 -13.84 28.35 9.47
CA HIS A 120 -14.76 27.37 8.91
C HIS A 120 -16.04 28.07 8.44
N ALA A 121 -16.30 28.09 7.13
CA ALA A 121 -17.59 28.48 6.60
C ALA A 121 -18.66 27.47 7.07
N ARG A 122 -19.69 27.94 7.79
CA ARG A 122 -20.82 27.09 8.19
C ARG A 122 -21.69 26.79 6.97
N HIS A 123 -22.33 25.61 6.97
CA HIS A 123 -23.22 25.24 5.88
C HIS A 123 -24.35 26.28 5.74
N GLY A 124 -24.42 26.90 4.55
CA GLY A 124 -25.41 27.95 4.23
C GLY A 124 -24.87 29.38 4.25
N GLU A 125 -23.63 29.62 4.69
CA GLU A 125 -23.02 30.96 4.69
C GLU A 125 -22.19 31.23 3.41
N ALA A 126 -22.13 32.50 3.02
CA ALA A 126 -21.27 32.96 1.93
C ALA A 126 -19.79 32.68 2.25
N ARG A 127 -19.00 32.42 1.20
CA ARG A 127 -17.57 32.10 1.31
C ARG A 127 -16.84 33.22 2.05
N LEU A 128 -16.43 32.96 3.30
CA LEU A 128 -15.71 33.93 4.12
C LEU A 128 -14.35 34.22 3.46
N ALA A 129 -14.00 35.51 3.37
CA ALA A 129 -12.69 35.92 2.91
C ALA A 129 -11.63 35.43 3.91
N GLN A 130 -10.84 34.44 3.52
CA GLN A 130 -9.82 33.88 4.40
C GLN A 130 -8.67 34.87 4.57
N PRO A 131 -8.13 35.02 5.80
CA PRO A 131 -6.97 35.86 6.03
C PRO A 131 -5.78 35.32 5.24
N GLU A 132 -4.91 36.22 4.79
CA GLU A 132 -3.72 35.86 3.99
C GLU A 132 -2.80 34.88 4.76
N SER A 133 -2.77 34.99 6.10
CA SER A 133 -2.07 34.07 6.99
C SER A 133 -2.57 32.63 6.90
N ALA A 134 -3.89 32.42 6.75
CA ALA A 134 -4.47 31.08 6.60
C ALA A 134 -4.15 30.47 5.23
N LEU A 135 -4.16 31.30 4.17
CA LEU A 135 -3.79 30.86 2.82
C LEU A 135 -2.32 30.41 2.77
N TRP A 136 -1.40 31.21 3.32
CA TRP A 136 0.00 30.83 3.43
C TRP A 136 0.22 29.63 4.35
N GLY A 137 -0.51 29.56 5.46
CA GLY A 137 -0.47 28.42 6.39
C GLY A 137 -0.83 27.09 5.72
N ILE A 138 -1.90 27.07 4.92
CA ILE A 138 -2.30 25.88 4.15
C ILE A 138 -1.27 25.54 3.08
N ARG A 139 -0.81 26.54 2.30
CA ARG A 139 0.20 26.34 1.23
C ARG A 139 1.49 25.76 1.79
N LEU A 140 1.99 26.31 2.89
CA LEU A 140 3.25 25.89 3.49
C LEU A 140 3.11 24.49 4.10
N THR A 141 1.99 24.19 4.75
CA THR A 141 1.73 22.85 5.30
C THR A 141 1.68 21.79 4.19
N MET A 142 0.97 22.06 3.08
CA MET A 142 0.95 21.15 1.93
C MET A 142 2.34 20.97 1.33
N LEU A 143 3.08 22.06 1.14
CA LEU A 143 4.43 22.05 0.58
C LEU A 143 5.39 21.24 1.46
N ILE A 144 5.47 21.57 2.75
CA ILE A 144 6.35 20.90 3.72
C ILE A 144 6.00 19.42 3.79
N THR A 145 4.71 19.08 3.89
CA THR A 145 4.27 17.69 3.97
C THR A 145 4.72 16.90 2.75
N VAL A 146 4.51 17.41 1.54
CA VAL A 146 4.93 16.74 0.31
C VAL A 146 6.45 16.66 0.21
N VAL A 147 7.16 17.77 0.40
CA VAL A 147 8.62 17.81 0.27
C VAL A 147 9.27 16.86 1.28
N VAL A 148 8.83 16.86 2.53
CA VAL A 148 9.39 16.02 3.59
C VAL A 148 9.02 14.56 3.38
N LEU A 149 7.74 14.23 3.21
CA LEU A 149 7.32 12.83 3.13
C LEU A 149 7.76 12.17 1.82
N MET A 150 7.57 12.83 0.67
CA MET A 150 8.03 12.28 -0.61
C MET A 150 9.55 12.37 -0.75
N GLY A 151 10.19 13.40 -0.21
CA GLY A 151 11.66 13.48 -0.17
C GLY A 151 12.28 12.37 0.68
N LEU A 152 11.70 12.09 1.86
CA LEU A 152 12.11 10.98 2.71
C LEU A 152 11.89 9.64 2.01
N ALA A 153 10.73 9.45 1.39
CA ALA A 153 10.43 8.23 0.62
C ALA A 153 11.43 8.01 -0.52
N TRP A 154 11.75 9.08 -1.27
CA TRP A 154 12.78 9.06 -2.31
C TRP A 154 14.18 8.74 -1.75
N PHE A 155 14.53 9.29 -0.58
CA PHE A 155 15.79 9.01 0.08
C PHE A 155 15.88 7.54 0.52
N LEU A 156 14.85 6.99 1.19
CA LEU A 156 14.80 5.59 1.59
C LEU A 156 14.85 4.64 0.39
N ALA A 157 14.21 5.02 -0.72
CA ALA A 157 14.25 4.22 -1.94
C ALA A 157 15.66 4.11 -2.55
N ARG A 158 16.60 5.01 -2.22
CA ARG A 158 18.00 4.84 -2.62
C ARG A 158 18.70 3.66 -1.96
N GLY A 159 18.26 3.29 -0.75
CA GLY A 159 18.73 2.09 -0.07
C GLY A 159 18.02 0.81 -0.51
N TYR A 160 17.01 0.90 -1.39
CA TYR A 160 16.22 -0.25 -1.79
C TYR A 160 16.97 -1.09 -2.84
N THR A 161 17.58 -2.19 -2.38
CA THR A 161 18.42 -3.07 -3.21
C THR A 161 17.62 -4.09 -4.04
N LEU A 162 16.30 -4.06 -4.00
CA LEU A 162 15.42 -4.93 -4.78
C LEU A 162 15.27 -4.39 -6.21
N ASN A 163 16.33 -4.57 -6.99
CA ASN A 163 16.30 -4.36 -8.43
C ASN A 163 15.48 -5.47 -9.11
N ARG A 164 14.92 -5.21 -10.30
CA ARG A 164 14.12 -6.17 -11.09
C ARG A 164 14.81 -7.54 -11.23
N ALA A 165 16.14 -7.53 -11.36
CA ALA A 165 16.97 -8.74 -11.40
C ALA A 165 16.92 -9.57 -10.10
N ARG A 166 16.90 -8.93 -8.93
CA ARG A 166 16.81 -9.62 -7.63
C ARG A 166 15.41 -10.17 -7.39
N VAL A 167 14.36 -9.45 -7.81
CA VAL A 167 12.98 -9.95 -7.75
C VAL A 167 12.81 -11.21 -8.61
N LEU A 168 13.39 -11.23 -9.81
CA LEU A 168 13.41 -12.41 -10.69
C LEU A 168 14.21 -13.58 -10.11
N GLN A 169 15.32 -13.33 -9.42
CA GLN A 169 16.07 -14.38 -8.72
C GLN A 169 15.25 -14.95 -7.54
N LEU A 170 14.62 -14.07 -6.77
CA LEU A 170 13.79 -14.44 -5.62
C LEU A 170 12.62 -15.34 -6.03
N SER A 171 11.96 -15.05 -7.16
CA SER A 171 10.88 -15.90 -7.67
C SER A 171 11.37 -17.29 -8.06
N VAL A 172 12.53 -17.39 -8.71
CA VAL A 172 13.14 -18.67 -9.08
C VAL A 172 13.55 -19.47 -7.86
N ASP A 173 14.14 -18.82 -6.85
CA ASP A 173 14.57 -19.48 -5.62
C ASP A 173 13.39 -19.95 -4.76
N LEU A 174 12.28 -19.19 -4.74
CA LEU A 174 11.02 -19.62 -4.13
C LEU A 174 10.41 -20.85 -4.83
N GLU A 175 10.38 -20.85 -6.16
CA GLU A 175 9.87 -22.01 -6.92
C GLU A 175 10.70 -23.27 -6.62
N ARG A 176 12.03 -23.14 -6.56
CA ARG A 176 12.92 -24.24 -6.16
C ARG A 176 12.68 -24.71 -4.73
N ALA A 177 12.54 -23.80 -3.77
CA ALA A 177 12.27 -24.13 -2.38
C ALA A 177 10.91 -24.85 -2.21
N ARG A 178 9.88 -24.41 -2.94
CA ARG A 178 8.56 -25.07 -2.96
C ARG A 178 8.63 -26.46 -3.60
N ALA A 179 9.31 -26.60 -4.74
CA ALA A 179 9.50 -27.89 -5.41
C ALA A 179 10.24 -28.91 -4.53
N ALA A 180 11.27 -28.47 -3.80
CA ALA A 180 12.00 -29.30 -2.84
C ALA A 180 11.12 -29.74 -1.65
N ARG A 181 10.22 -28.88 -1.16
CA ARG A 181 9.27 -29.26 -0.09
C ARG A 181 8.20 -30.23 -0.57
N HIS A 182 7.71 -30.09 -1.80
CA HIS A 182 6.71 -31.00 -2.38
C HIS A 182 7.26 -32.39 -2.68
N THR A 183 8.54 -32.52 -3.02
CA THR A 183 9.19 -33.82 -3.30
C THR A 183 9.52 -34.61 -2.04
N VAL A 184 9.68 -33.96 -0.88
CA VAL A 184 9.97 -34.62 0.42
C VAL A 184 8.70 -35.06 1.16
N ALA A 185 7.53 -34.54 0.79
CA ALA A 185 6.25 -34.78 1.48
C ALA A 185 5.39 -36.03 1.10
N PRO A 186 5.79 -37.06 0.32
CA PRO A 186 4.88 -38.17 0.05
C PRO A 186 4.94 -39.41 0.97
N GLU A 187 5.83 -39.53 1.96
CA GLU A 187 6.01 -40.86 2.63
C GLU A 187 5.47 -40.99 4.06
N HIS A 188 5.31 -39.91 4.83
CA HIS A 188 4.95 -40.05 6.26
C HIS A 188 3.44 -40.01 6.58
N ALA A 189 2.57 -39.76 5.59
CA ALA A 189 1.12 -39.68 5.81
C ALA A 189 0.35 -40.98 5.47
N ALA A 190 1.01 -41.99 4.90
CA ALA A 190 0.34 -43.20 4.38
C ALA A 190 0.37 -44.43 5.32
N HIS A 191 1.08 -44.39 6.45
CA HIS A 191 1.35 -45.59 7.26
C HIS A 191 0.62 -45.69 8.62
N HIS A 192 -0.37 -44.84 8.89
CA HIS A 192 -1.16 -44.92 10.14
C HIS A 192 -2.67 -45.01 9.89
N GLY A 193 -3.09 -46.06 9.17
CA GLY A 193 -4.50 -46.34 8.96
C GLY A 193 -4.80 -47.63 8.22
N SER A 194 -4.19 -48.77 8.57
CA SER A 194 -4.61 -50.06 8.05
C SER A 194 -4.19 -51.23 8.94
N HIS A 195 -5.06 -51.61 9.87
CA HIS A 195 -5.18 -52.92 10.54
C HIS A 195 -6.56 -52.87 11.25
N GLU A 196 -7.58 -53.70 11.01
CA GLU A 196 -7.75 -55.01 10.36
C GLU A 196 -9.20 -55.15 9.83
N PRO A 197 -9.47 -56.03 8.85
CA PRO A 197 -10.83 -56.45 8.49
C PRO A 197 -11.16 -57.88 8.92
N GLY A 198 -12.31 -58.05 9.60
CA GLY A 198 -13.14 -59.25 9.54
C GLY A 198 -13.21 -60.08 10.83
N GLU A 199 -14.40 -60.20 11.42
CA GLU A 199 -15.10 -61.47 11.51
C GLU A 199 -16.56 -61.27 11.97
N HIS A 200 -17.43 -62.04 11.34
CA HIS A 200 -18.87 -62.09 11.51
C HIS A 200 -19.26 -62.65 12.87
N GLU A 201 -20.34 -62.16 13.47
CA GLU A 201 -21.34 -63.05 14.05
C GLU A 201 -22.74 -62.41 14.03
N ALA A 202 -23.69 -63.21 13.56
CA ALA A 202 -25.09 -62.91 13.38
C ALA A 202 -25.89 -63.37 14.60
N GLY A 203 -27.12 -62.86 14.75
CA GLY A 203 -28.13 -63.34 15.69
C GLY A 203 -28.84 -62.17 16.36
N GLU A 204 -29.93 -61.67 15.80
CA GLU A 204 -31.32 -62.10 16.06
C GLU A 204 -31.96 -61.43 17.28
N HIS A 205 -33.08 -60.76 17.00
CA HIS A 205 -34.31 -60.65 17.81
C HIS A 205 -34.25 -60.16 19.27
N GLU A 206 -34.83 -58.98 19.55
CA GLU A 206 -36.24 -58.82 19.99
C GLU A 206 -36.46 -57.44 20.66
N PRO A 207 -37.64 -56.81 20.55
CA PRO A 207 -37.85 -55.38 20.82
C PRO A 207 -38.44 -55.07 22.22
N ASP A 208 -38.62 -53.77 22.46
CA ASP A 208 -39.54 -53.14 23.43
C ASP A 208 -39.03 -52.92 24.88
N GLN A 209 -38.77 -51.66 25.26
CA GLN A 209 -39.68 -50.88 26.12
C GLN A 209 -39.13 -49.49 26.51
N PRO A 210 -40.01 -48.50 26.77
CA PRO A 210 -39.67 -47.13 27.13
C PRO A 210 -39.69 -46.90 28.64
N HIS A 211 -38.82 -46.03 29.17
CA HIS A 211 -39.01 -45.48 30.52
C HIS A 211 -38.55 -44.01 30.64
N ILE A 212 -39.57 -43.17 30.82
CA ILE A 212 -39.69 -41.97 31.68
C ILE A 212 -38.87 -40.73 31.33
#